data_AF-A0A4Q4X8B0-F1
#
_entry.id   AF-A0A4Q4X8B0-F1
#
_cell.length_a   1.000
_cell.length_b   1.000
_cell.length_c   1.000
_cell.angle_alpha   90.00
_cell.angle_beta   90.00
_cell.angle_gamma   90.00
#
_symmetry.space_group_name_H-M   'P 1'
#
loop_
_entity.id
_entity.type
_entity.pdbx_description
1 polymer ?
#
loop_
_entity_poly.entity_id
_entity_poly.type
_entity_poly.pdbx_seq_one_letter_code
_entity_poly.pdbx_strand_id
1 'polypeptide(L)'
;MRPDLDERSLLMNLATSGPENKGWRLFWDLYFIFGDRDGFHQDYMEAWRQRFAEEQKLHISNPQNPNFQPHPNASECSVIMFRDNGRPLLIPCRWDMTDQQFIRHMRNFYYLQRLGGGYLELLSLKTINFIEVVRLEQRLGVGSRQYYLNLARYGSGNRLIRFWLRPSQLSGTSIVEKLTTDAILAAPAFPAAQAQALPTLFSILFASSQEVAAQNQALGDHKMALNIVSMWNTDAASVVVAVPLLASLVVGVVWAVVAVAVYNADVNVSVQTGFTIASYVITTGAILIADERNYADLELITIVSIAAVAESLSPSPHYFFLWNIESSIGPAAALRNGMVLAN
;
A
#
# COMPACT_ATOMS: atom_id res chain seq x y z
N MET A 1 -11.65 -0.58 19.06
CA MET A 1 -11.43 0.30 20.22
C MET A 1 -11.19 1.70 19.68
N ARG A 2 -12.00 2.71 20.06
CA ARG A 2 -11.71 4.10 19.69
C ARG A 2 -10.59 4.60 20.62
N PRO A 3 -9.52 5.23 20.09
CA PRO A 3 -8.45 5.76 20.93
C PRO A 3 -9.00 6.84 21.86
N ASP A 4 -8.50 6.84 23.10
CA ASP A 4 -8.90 7.79 24.14
C ASP A 4 -8.48 9.23 23.75
N LEU A 5 -9.11 10.25 24.33
CA LEU A 5 -8.86 11.66 23.98
C LEU A 5 -7.38 12.06 24.17
N ASP A 6 -6.70 11.48 25.16
CA ASP A 6 -5.27 11.69 25.40
C ASP A 6 -4.40 11.06 24.32
N GLU A 7 -4.75 9.86 23.82
CA GLU A 7 -4.06 9.25 22.68
C GLU A 7 -4.24 10.11 21.43
N ARG A 8 -5.46 10.59 21.13
CA ARG A 8 -5.68 11.50 20.00
C ARG A 8 -4.83 12.75 20.06
N SER A 9 -4.62 13.34 21.24
CA SER A 9 -3.77 14.52 21.41
C SER A 9 -2.28 14.22 21.17
N LEU A 10 -1.81 13.04 21.58
CA LEU A 10 -0.43 12.59 21.42
C LEU A 10 -0.15 12.21 19.95
N LEU A 11 -1.10 11.52 19.33
CA LEU A 11 -1.09 11.21 17.89
C LEU A 11 -1.15 12.51 17.08
N MET A 12 -1.95 13.50 17.50
CA MET A 12 -1.97 14.83 16.90
C MET A 12 -0.66 15.58 17.03
N ASN A 13 -0.01 15.58 18.19
CA ASN A 13 1.27 16.27 18.37
C ASN A 13 2.42 15.61 17.58
N LEU A 14 2.40 14.28 17.44
CA LEU A 14 3.33 13.56 16.56
C LEU A 14 3.00 13.83 15.08
N ALA A 15 1.71 13.95 14.77
CA ALA A 15 1.18 14.31 13.46
C ALA A 15 1.53 15.79 13.07
N THR A 16 1.54 16.73 13.99
CA THR A 16 1.77 18.14 13.63
C THR A 16 3.26 18.50 13.62
N SER A 17 4.13 17.55 13.97
CA SER A 17 5.57 17.72 13.86
C SER A 17 6.03 17.93 12.41
N GLY A 18 7.02 18.82 12.19
CA GLY A 18 7.48 19.23 10.86
C GLY A 18 7.75 18.07 9.88
N PRO A 19 7.72 18.27 8.55
CA PRO A 19 7.82 17.17 7.59
C PRO A 19 9.24 16.55 7.55
N GLU A 20 10.19 17.21 8.20
CA GLU A 20 11.56 16.76 8.43
C GLU A 20 11.71 16.06 9.78
N ASN A 21 10.67 16.12 10.63
CA ASN A 21 10.70 15.53 11.94
C ASN A 21 10.44 14.02 11.83
N LYS A 22 11.28 13.24 12.50
CA LYS A 22 11.20 11.77 12.52
C LYS A 22 9.88 11.30 13.12
N GLY A 23 9.25 12.12 13.97
CA GLY A 23 7.96 11.85 14.63
C GLY A 23 6.80 11.63 13.64
N TRP A 24 6.60 12.53 12.68
CA TRP A 24 5.56 12.41 11.64
C TRP A 24 5.67 11.08 10.90
N ARG A 25 6.88 10.76 10.44
CA ARG A 25 7.14 9.53 9.70
C ARG A 25 6.90 8.30 10.57
N LEU A 26 7.46 8.28 11.78
CA LEU A 26 7.31 7.15 12.70
C LEU A 26 5.85 6.92 13.09
N PHE A 27 5.09 8.00 13.32
CA PHE A 27 3.67 7.91 13.63
C PHE A 27 2.90 7.24 12.49
N TRP A 28 3.07 7.68 11.24
CA TRP A 28 2.38 7.05 10.12
C TRP A 28 2.86 5.63 9.83
N ASP A 29 4.16 5.35 10.05
CA ASP A 29 4.70 3.99 9.96
C ASP A 29 4.04 3.06 11.01
N LEU A 30 3.83 3.54 12.24
CA LEU A 30 3.15 2.79 13.31
C LEU A 30 1.63 2.69 13.11
N TYR A 31 0.98 3.79 12.75
CA TYR A 31 -0.44 3.83 12.40
C TYR A 31 -0.74 2.87 11.24
N PHE A 32 0.20 2.72 10.32
CA PHE A 32 0.08 1.74 9.26
C PHE A 32 0.15 0.28 9.76
N ILE A 33 1.05 -0.03 10.70
CA ILE A 33 1.21 -1.39 11.23
C ILE A 33 0.00 -1.80 12.09
N PHE A 34 -0.53 -0.86 12.89
CA PHE A 34 -1.50 -1.16 13.95
C PHE A 34 -2.89 -0.54 13.76
N GLY A 35 -3.02 0.47 12.89
CA GLY A 35 -4.25 1.24 12.70
C GLY A 35 -5.19 0.66 11.65
N ASP A 36 -6.32 1.35 11.49
CA ASP A 36 -7.32 1.00 10.48
C ASP A 36 -6.83 1.40 9.08
N ARG A 37 -6.62 0.39 8.23
CA ARG A 37 -6.14 0.59 6.86
C ARG A 37 -7.20 1.21 5.96
N ASP A 38 -8.48 0.99 6.25
CA ASP A 38 -9.59 1.45 5.40
C ASP A 38 -9.84 2.95 5.59
N GLY A 39 -9.65 3.47 6.81
CA GLY A 39 -9.74 4.89 7.17
C GLY A 39 -8.47 5.70 6.89
N PHE A 40 -7.32 5.02 6.69
CA PHE A 40 -6.00 5.64 6.63
C PHE A 40 -5.92 6.90 5.74
N HIS A 41 -6.43 6.81 4.50
CA HIS A 41 -6.35 7.93 3.57
C HIS A 41 -7.10 9.15 4.11
N GLN A 42 -8.29 8.95 4.66
CA GLN A 42 -9.10 10.01 5.24
C GLN A 42 -8.44 10.61 6.48
N ASP A 43 -7.91 9.78 7.37
CA ASP A 43 -7.21 10.23 8.58
C ASP A 43 -5.96 11.05 8.23
N TYR A 44 -5.20 10.63 7.22
CA TYR A 44 -4.04 11.36 6.73
C TYR A 44 -4.44 12.71 6.13
N MET A 45 -5.50 12.74 5.32
CA MET A 45 -6.04 13.97 4.74
C MET A 45 -6.47 14.96 5.81
N GLU A 46 -7.12 14.48 6.86
CA GLU A 46 -7.56 15.31 7.98
C GLU A 46 -6.39 15.85 8.79
N ALA A 47 -5.43 14.98 9.14
CA ALA A 47 -4.21 15.38 9.84
C ALA A 47 -3.40 16.40 9.03
N TRP A 48 -3.31 16.24 7.70
CA TRP A 48 -2.67 17.20 6.81
C TRP A 48 -3.34 18.57 6.86
N ARG A 49 -4.68 18.63 6.78
CA ARG A 49 -5.44 19.88 6.85
C ARG A 49 -5.31 20.57 8.20
N GLN A 50 -5.43 19.80 9.28
CA GLN A 50 -5.31 20.33 10.64
C GLN A 50 -3.94 20.95 10.85
N ARG A 51 -2.89 20.25 10.43
CA ARG A 51 -1.53 20.77 10.45
C ARG A 51 -1.38 22.05 9.63
N PHE A 52 -1.93 22.09 8.41
CA PHE A 52 -1.88 23.29 7.58
C PHE A 52 -2.56 24.48 8.28
N ALA A 53 -3.72 24.26 8.88
CA ALA A 53 -4.42 25.28 9.66
C ALA A 53 -3.63 25.73 10.90
N GLU A 54 -2.92 24.83 11.57
CA GLU A 54 -2.05 25.17 12.70
C GLU A 54 -0.81 25.95 12.28
N GLU A 55 -0.13 25.55 11.20
CA GLU A 55 0.99 26.28 10.63
C GLU A 55 0.56 27.71 10.25
N GLN A 56 -0.64 27.86 9.67
CA GLN A 56 -1.20 29.17 9.33
C GLN A 56 -1.51 30.02 10.58
N LYS A 57 -2.09 29.42 11.63
CA LYS A 57 -2.33 30.10 12.91
C LYS A 57 -1.04 30.56 13.59
N LEU A 58 -0.01 29.73 13.59
CA LEU A 58 1.29 30.06 14.17
C LEU A 58 1.93 31.26 13.45
N HIS A 59 1.84 31.32 12.12
CA HIS A 59 2.30 32.48 11.35
C HIS A 59 1.57 33.77 11.74
N ILE A 60 0.24 33.72 11.88
CA ILE A 60 -0.56 34.89 12.29
C ILE A 60 -0.13 35.37 13.69
N SER A 61 0.19 34.44 14.59
CA SER A 61 0.57 34.77 15.97
C SER A 61 2.00 35.32 16.14
N ASN A 62 2.91 35.09 15.19
CA ASN A 62 4.31 35.52 15.29
C ASN A 62 4.88 36.05 13.95
N PRO A 63 4.44 37.24 13.51
CA PRO A 63 4.84 37.81 12.21
C PRO A 63 6.31 38.27 12.16
N GLN A 64 7.01 38.33 13.29
CA GLN A 64 8.40 38.81 13.36
C GLN A 64 9.46 37.70 13.25
N ASN A 65 9.07 36.41 13.21
CA ASN A 65 10.05 35.35 13.04
C ASN A 65 10.48 35.25 11.55
N PRO A 66 11.74 35.58 11.21
CA PRO A 66 12.22 35.55 9.82
C PRO A 66 12.22 34.14 9.21
N ASN A 67 12.17 33.09 10.03
CA ASN A 67 12.03 31.70 9.55
C ASN A 67 10.58 31.34 9.15
N PHE A 68 9.61 32.18 9.51
CA PHE A 68 8.19 32.02 9.19
C PHE A 68 7.72 33.22 8.36
N GLN A 69 8.46 33.57 7.30
CA GLN A 69 7.94 34.53 6.33
C GLN A 69 6.74 33.88 5.63
N PRO A 70 5.53 34.48 5.71
CA PRO A 70 4.39 33.98 4.98
C PRO A 70 4.69 34.04 3.49
N HIS A 71 4.73 32.89 2.82
CA HIS A 71 4.69 32.90 1.37
C HIS A 71 3.33 33.49 0.96
N PRO A 72 3.31 34.63 0.24
CA PRO A 72 2.07 35.36 -0.06
C PRO A 72 1.07 34.54 -0.91
N ASN A 73 1.51 33.40 -1.44
CA ASN A 73 0.73 32.47 -2.24
C ASN A 73 0.57 31.08 -1.58
N ALA A 74 0.69 30.97 -0.25
CA ALA A 74 0.44 29.72 0.48
C ALA A 74 -1.06 29.36 0.51
N SER A 75 -1.70 29.28 -0.65
CA SER A 75 -3.01 28.69 -0.80
C SER A 75 -2.89 27.16 -0.92
N GLU A 76 -3.92 26.46 -0.47
CA GLU A 76 -4.02 25.02 -0.70
C GLU A 76 -4.12 24.76 -2.21
N CYS A 77 -3.43 23.73 -2.66
CA CYS A 77 -3.65 23.13 -3.97
C CYS A 77 -3.88 21.63 -3.81
N SER A 78 -4.19 20.96 -4.90
CA SER A 78 -4.29 19.52 -4.94
C SER A 78 -3.69 18.99 -6.23
N VAL A 79 -3.33 17.72 -6.24
CA VAL A 79 -2.92 16.97 -7.42
C VAL A 79 -3.64 15.65 -7.45
N ILE A 80 -4.08 15.23 -8.63
CA ILE A 80 -4.65 13.91 -8.84
C ILE A 80 -3.53 12.95 -9.22
N MET A 81 -3.43 11.85 -8.51
CA MET A 81 -2.46 10.79 -8.75
C MET A 81 -3.17 9.46 -9.00
N PHE A 82 -2.84 8.82 -10.10
CA PHE A 82 -3.17 7.44 -10.40
C PHE A 82 -1.96 6.56 -10.12
N ARG A 83 -2.24 5.33 -9.75
CA ARG A 83 -1.24 4.27 -9.64
C ARG A 83 -1.65 3.15 -10.57
N ASP A 84 -0.79 2.82 -11.53
CA ASP A 84 -1.00 1.75 -12.51
C ASP A 84 -2.37 1.85 -13.22
N ASN A 85 -2.81 3.07 -13.57
CA ASN A 85 -4.14 3.35 -14.13
C ASN A 85 -5.33 2.94 -13.23
N GLY A 86 -5.08 2.78 -11.93
CA GLY A 86 -6.09 2.43 -10.94
C GLY A 86 -7.01 3.59 -10.58
N ARG A 87 -7.41 3.67 -9.32
CA ARG A 87 -8.30 4.73 -8.84
C ARG A 87 -7.54 6.05 -8.67
N PRO A 88 -8.19 7.20 -8.96
CA PRO A 88 -7.61 8.50 -8.70
C PRO A 88 -7.47 8.71 -7.19
N LEU A 89 -6.31 9.20 -6.79
CA LEU A 89 -6.01 9.63 -5.44
C LEU A 89 -5.85 11.16 -5.45
N LEU A 90 -6.68 11.86 -4.67
CA LEU A 90 -6.55 13.30 -4.51
C LEU A 90 -5.53 13.57 -3.40
N ILE A 91 -4.45 14.25 -3.76
CA ILE A 91 -3.36 14.56 -2.84
C ILE A 91 -3.37 16.08 -2.59
N PRO A 92 -3.50 16.53 -1.33
CA PRO A 92 -3.48 17.93 -0.97
C PRO A 92 -2.04 18.40 -1.01
N CYS A 93 -1.80 19.57 -1.58
CA CYS A 93 -0.47 20.14 -1.78
C CYS A 93 -0.49 21.63 -1.41
N ARG A 94 0.67 22.27 -1.51
CA ARG A 94 0.80 23.72 -1.40
C ARG A 94 1.54 24.25 -2.61
N TRP A 95 1.18 25.45 -3.06
CA TRP A 95 1.84 26.09 -4.21
C TRP A 95 3.29 26.47 -3.94
N ASP A 96 3.65 26.62 -2.66
CA ASP A 96 4.96 27.07 -2.22
C ASP A 96 5.94 25.92 -1.89
N MET A 97 5.56 24.67 -2.21
CA MET A 97 6.46 23.53 -2.03
C MET A 97 7.65 23.64 -2.98
N THR A 98 8.84 23.36 -2.46
CA THR A 98 10.01 23.09 -3.32
C THR A 98 9.84 21.76 -4.04
N ASP A 99 10.57 21.55 -5.14
CA ASP A 99 10.57 20.28 -5.89
C ASP A 99 10.89 19.09 -4.96
N GLN A 100 11.84 19.26 -4.04
CA GLN A 100 12.19 18.26 -3.04
C GLN A 100 11.02 17.95 -2.09
N GLN A 101 10.35 18.98 -1.57
CA GLN A 101 9.22 18.82 -0.65
C GLN A 101 8.03 18.16 -1.35
N PHE A 102 7.73 18.61 -2.57
CA PHE A 102 6.65 18.06 -3.39
C PHE A 102 6.85 16.57 -3.67
N ILE A 103 8.04 16.18 -4.15
CA ILE A 103 8.33 14.76 -4.44
C ILE A 103 8.36 13.91 -3.17
N ARG A 104 8.89 14.43 -2.06
CA ARG A 104 8.85 13.74 -0.76
C ARG A 104 7.40 13.50 -0.31
N HIS A 105 6.54 14.50 -0.50
CA HIS A 105 5.12 14.43 -0.17
C HIS A 105 4.36 13.42 -1.02
N MET A 106 4.48 13.52 -2.35
CA MET A 106 3.89 12.57 -3.30
C MET A 106 4.33 11.12 -3.03
N ARG A 107 5.61 10.95 -2.68
CA ARG A 107 6.17 9.66 -2.33
C ARG A 107 5.51 9.04 -1.12
N ASN A 108 5.17 9.82 -0.10
CA ASN A 108 4.44 9.31 1.06
C ASN A 108 3.09 8.72 0.60
N PHE A 109 2.29 9.47 -0.16
CA PHE A 109 1.01 8.98 -0.69
C PHE A 109 1.14 7.74 -1.58
N TYR A 110 2.16 7.69 -2.43
CA TYR A 110 2.43 6.50 -3.23
C TYR A 110 2.70 5.27 -2.37
N TYR A 111 3.58 5.38 -1.37
CA TYR A 111 3.85 4.26 -0.47
C TYR A 111 2.59 3.89 0.32
N LEU A 112 1.82 4.85 0.79
CA LEU A 112 0.55 4.58 1.48
C LEU A 112 -0.45 3.82 0.60
N GLN A 113 -0.61 4.23 -0.66
CA GLN A 113 -1.45 3.52 -1.61
C GLN A 113 -0.92 2.12 -1.93
N ARG A 114 0.40 1.96 -1.95
CA ARG A 114 1.08 0.67 -2.12
C ARG A 114 0.87 -0.27 -0.94
N LEU A 115 0.83 0.28 0.26
CA LEU A 115 0.58 -0.48 1.46
C LEU A 115 -0.87 -1.00 1.52
N GLY A 116 -1.82 -0.28 0.91
CA GLY A 116 -3.20 -0.73 0.75
C GLY A 116 -3.38 -1.98 -0.14
N GLY A 117 -2.38 -2.35 -0.96
CA GLY A 117 -2.46 -3.54 -1.81
C GLY A 117 -1.81 -4.80 -1.24
N GLY A 118 -1.48 -4.84 0.06
CA GLY A 118 -1.07 -6.06 0.77
C GLY A 118 0.46 -6.30 0.87
N TYR A 119 0.86 -7.44 1.46
CA TYR A 119 2.27 -7.73 1.78
C TYR A 119 3.18 -7.86 0.55
N LEU A 120 2.71 -8.42 -0.56
CA LEU A 120 3.54 -8.54 -1.77
C LEU A 120 3.86 -7.16 -2.36
N GLU A 121 2.91 -6.23 -2.26
CA GLU A 121 3.18 -4.84 -2.61
C GLU A 121 4.15 -4.22 -1.61
N LEU A 122 4.02 -4.47 -0.30
CA LEU A 122 4.98 -4.03 0.73
C LEU A 122 6.40 -4.55 0.48
N LEU A 123 6.59 -5.81 0.05
CA LEU A 123 7.89 -6.45 -0.22
C LEU A 123 8.66 -5.85 -1.41
N SER A 124 8.24 -4.69 -1.88
CA SER A 124 8.90 -3.92 -2.93
C SER A 124 9.01 -4.64 -4.29
N LEU A 125 8.19 -5.67 -4.54
CA LEU A 125 8.24 -6.45 -5.79
C LEU A 125 7.98 -5.59 -7.03
N LYS A 126 7.11 -4.59 -6.91
CA LYS A 126 6.95 -3.54 -7.92
C LYS A 126 7.87 -2.35 -7.61
N THR A 127 8.54 -1.83 -8.63
CA THR A 127 9.32 -0.57 -8.54
C THR A 127 8.71 0.45 -9.48
N ILE A 128 8.82 1.74 -9.15
CA ILE A 128 8.33 2.81 -10.03
C ILE A 128 9.19 2.84 -11.29
N ASN A 129 8.54 2.66 -12.43
CA ASN A 129 9.19 2.67 -13.73
C ASN A 129 9.32 4.11 -14.23
N PHE A 130 8.18 4.78 -14.40
CA PHE A 130 8.05 6.16 -14.86
C PHE A 130 6.82 6.83 -14.25
N ILE A 131 6.82 8.16 -14.26
CA ILE A 131 5.68 8.98 -13.86
C ILE A 131 5.21 9.69 -15.12
N GLU A 132 3.98 9.44 -15.53
CA GLU A 132 3.37 10.06 -16.69
C GLU A 132 2.51 11.24 -16.27
N VAL A 133 2.50 12.28 -17.09
CA VAL A 133 1.47 13.30 -17.07
C VAL A 133 0.42 12.88 -18.08
N VAL A 134 -0.80 12.68 -17.59
CA VAL A 134 -1.93 12.18 -18.37
C VAL A 134 -3.04 13.20 -18.38
N ARG A 135 -3.75 13.30 -19.50
CA ARG A 135 -4.99 14.08 -19.57
C ARG A 135 -6.10 13.28 -18.89
N LEU A 136 -6.95 13.95 -18.13
CA LEU A 136 -8.12 13.29 -17.55
C LEU A 136 -9.19 13.08 -18.62
N GLU A 137 -9.62 11.84 -18.82
CA GLU A 137 -10.78 11.51 -19.64
C GLU A 137 -12.02 11.42 -18.76
N GLN A 138 -13.08 12.13 -19.17
CA GLN A 138 -14.34 12.21 -18.41
C GLN A 138 -14.15 12.59 -16.92
N ARG A 139 -13.09 13.37 -16.65
CA ARG A 139 -12.65 13.83 -15.32
C ARG A 139 -12.19 12.73 -14.35
N LEU A 140 -12.47 11.45 -14.57
CA LEU A 140 -12.17 10.38 -13.60
C LEU A 140 -11.15 9.34 -14.10
N GLY A 141 -10.96 9.24 -15.42
CA GLY A 141 -10.11 8.23 -16.02
C GLY A 141 -8.74 8.74 -16.45
N VAL A 142 -7.76 7.85 -16.48
CA VAL A 142 -6.50 8.07 -17.19
C VAL A 142 -6.79 8.12 -18.69
N GLY A 143 -6.61 9.28 -19.29
CA GLY A 143 -6.75 9.48 -20.72
C GLY A 143 -5.39 9.53 -21.44
N SER A 144 -5.31 10.34 -22.49
CA SER A 144 -4.11 10.42 -23.32
C SER A 144 -2.88 10.96 -22.57
N ARG A 145 -1.76 10.24 -22.69
CA ARG A 145 -0.47 10.64 -22.16
C ARG A 145 0.07 11.88 -22.88
N GLN A 146 0.54 12.84 -22.10
CA GLN A 146 1.17 14.06 -22.60
C GLN A 146 2.70 13.94 -22.61
N TYR A 147 3.32 13.65 -21.46
CA TYR A 147 4.77 13.52 -21.34
C TYR A 147 5.17 12.73 -20.09
N TYR A 148 6.47 12.42 -19.95
CA TYR A 148 7.04 11.77 -18.77
C TYR A 148 7.71 12.79 -17.83
N LEU A 149 7.44 12.66 -16.54
CA LEU A 149 8.23 13.26 -15.49
C LEU A 149 9.46 12.38 -15.26
N ASN A 150 10.63 12.93 -15.62
CA ASN A 150 11.94 12.29 -15.52
C ASN A 150 12.42 12.16 -14.06
N LEU A 151 11.63 11.50 -13.21
CA LEU A 151 11.84 11.44 -11.75
C LEU A 151 12.03 10.01 -11.23
N ALA A 152 11.48 9.03 -11.95
CA ALA A 152 11.52 7.61 -11.63
C ALA A 152 12.80 6.93 -12.13
N ARG A 153 12.82 5.59 -12.14
CA ARG A 153 13.98 4.76 -12.49
C ARG A 153 14.52 5.07 -13.89
N TYR A 154 13.65 5.35 -14.85
CA TYR A 154 14.05 5.69 -16.22
C TYR A 154 13.45 7.05 -16.64
N GLY A 155 14.29 7.92 -17.15
CA GLY A 155 13.88 9.16 -17.82
C GLY A 155 13.73 9.00 -19.33
N SER A 156 13.41 10.09 -20.01
CA SER A 156 13.44 10.21 -21.47
C SER A 156 14.80 9.73 -22.01
N GLY A 157 14.79 8.72 -22.87
CA GLY A 157 16.02 8.10 -23.40
C GLY A 157 16.63 7.01 -22.52
N ASN A 158 15.86 6.40 -21.61
CA ASN A 158 16.26 5.24 -20.81
C ASN A 158 17.45 5.50 -19.86
N ARG A 159 17.72 6.77 -19.53
CA ARG A 159 18.74 7.14 -18.55
C ARG A 159 18.24 6.85 -17.15
N LEU A 160 19.11 6.27 -16.33
CA LEU A 160 18.77 5.93 -14.97
C LEU A 160 18.71 7.19 -14.11
N ILE A 161 17.51 7.51 -13.62
CA ILE A 161 17.25 8.66 -12.76
C ILE A 161 16.72 8.11 -11.43
N ARG A 162 17.03 8.76 -10.30
CA ARG A 162 16.63 8.29 -8.97
C ARG A 162 16.10 9.39 -8.07
N PHE A 163 15.60 10.49 -8.63
CA PHE A 163 15.10 11.62 -7.85
C PHE A 163 13.91 11.25 -6.96
N TRP A 164 13.07 10.32 -7.38
CA TRP A 164 12.00 9.77 -6.53
C TRP A 164 12.54 9.07 -5.27
N LEU A 165 13.61 8.29 -5.41
CA LEU A 165 14.26 7.59 -4.30
C LEU A 165 15.09 8.55 -3.43
N ARG A 166 15.68 9.58 -4.05
CA ARG A 166 16.53 10.59 -3.41
C ARG A 166 16.02 12.01 -3.69
N PRO A 167 14.91 12.43 -3.07
CA PRO A 167 14.37 13.78 -3.29
C PRO A 167 15.34 14.89 -2.87
N SER A 168 16.29 14.60 -1.98
CA SER A 168 17.34 15.55 -1.55
C SER A 168 18.31 15.95 -2.66
N GLN A 169 18.29 15.27 -3.81
CA GLN A 169 19.08 15.65 -4.98
C GLN A 169 18.33 16.63 -5.89
N LEU A 170 17.05 16.89 -5.62
CA LEU A 170 16.28 17.94 -6.27
C LEU A 170 16.49 19.25 -5.54
N SER A 171 16.60 20.34 -6.30
CA SER A 171 16.65 21.70 -5.77
C SER A 171 15.84 22.61 -6.68
N GLY A 172 15.30 23.70 -6.12
CA GLY A 172 14.47 24.65 -6.86
C GLY A 172 12.98 24.29 -6.89
N THR A 173 12.28 24.93 -7.82
CA THR A 173 10.80 24.92 -7.99
C THR A 173 10.38 24.58 -9.42
N SER A 174 11.32 24.12 -10.25
CA SER A 174 11.12 23.93 -11.69
C SER A 174 10.03 22.91 -12.02
N ILE A 175 9.92 21.84 -11.22
CA ILE A 175 8.90 20.81 -11.39
C ILE A 175 7.56 21.38 -10.96
N VAL A 176 7.49 22.00 -9.78
CA VAL A 176 6.25 22.58 -9.25
C VAL A 176 5.72 23.69 -10.16
N GLU A 177 6.57 24.58 -10.67
CA GLU A 177 6.23 25.62 -11.65
C GLU A 177 5.68 25.02 -12.95
N LYS A 178 6.32 23.96 -13.45
CA LYS A 178 5.83 23.25 -14.64
C LYS A 178 4.45 22.63 -14.39
N LEU A 179 4.29 21.92 -13.26
CA LEU A 179 3.02 21.28 -12.90
C LEU A 179 1.89 22.30 -12.66
N THR A 180 2.25 23.48 -12.16
CA THR A 180 1.34 24.62 -12.00
C THR A 180 0.93 25.19 -13.36
N THR A 181 1.89 25.41 -14.25
CA THR A 181 1.65 25.92 -15.60
C THR A 181 0.75 24.98 -16.41
N ASP A 182 0.94 23.67 -16.24
CA ASP A 182 0.15 22.64 -16.92
C ASP A 182 -1.21 22.36 -16.26
N ALA A 183 -1.58 23.09 -15.20
CA ALA A 183 -2.80 22.91 -14.42
C ALA A 183 -2.98 21.48 -13.87
N ILE A 184 -1.87 20.84 -13.51
CA ILE A 184 -1.83 19.55 -12.78
C ILE A 184 -1.94 19.81 -11.28
N LEU A 185 -1.30 20.89 -10.82
CA LEU A 185 -1.61 21.50 -9.54
C LEU A 185 -2.76 22.47 -9.76
N ALA A 186 -3.86 22.26 -9.06
CA ALA A 186 -5.04 23.12 -9.14
C ALA A 186 -5.56 23.44 -7.75
N ALA A 187 -6.26 24.57 -7.62
CA ALA A 187 -6.94 24.92 -6.39
C ALA A 187 -7.95 23.82 -6.02
N PRO A 188 -8.08 23.46 -4.74
CA PRO A 188 -9.07 22.48 -4.32
C PRO A 188 -10.46 22.99 -4.67
N ALA A 189 -11.29 22.13 -5.26
CA ALA A 189 -12.66 22.47 -5.64
C ALA A 189 -13.61 22.64 -4.43
N PHE A 190 -13.17 22.21 -3.24
CA PHE A 190 -14.04 22.13 -2.07
C PHE A 190 -14.13 23.46 -1.33
N PRO A 191 -15.34 24.01 -1.10
CA PRO A 191 -15.56 24.88 0.04
C PRO A 191 -15.43 24.03 1.33
N ALA A 192 -14.78 24.60 2.35
CA ALA A 192 -14.35 23.96 3.60
C ALA A 192 -15.44 23.20 4.41
N ALA A 193 -16.70 23.21 3.98
CA ALA A 193 -17.85 22.72 4.74
C ALA A 193 -18.38 21.31 4.36
N GLN A 194 -17.88 20.67 3.28
CA GLN A 194 -18.49 19.42 2.76
C GLN A 194 -17.54 18.22 2.59
N ALA A 195 -16.30 18.29 3.08
CA ALA A 195 -15.29 17.24 2.89
C ALA A 195 -15.45 15.98 3.79
N GLN A 196 -16.64 15.72 4.35
CA GLN A 196 -16.87 14.66 5.34
C GLN A 196 -17.28 13.29 4.77
N ALA A 197 -17.37 13.12 3.45
CA ALA A 197 -17.71 11.83 2.85
C ALA A 197 -16.89 11.58 1.58
N LEU A 198 -15.61 11.24 1.75
CA LEU A 198 -14.86 10.53 0.71
C LEU A 198 -15.08 9.03 0.96
N PRO A 199 -15.70 8.29 0.02
CA PRO A 199 -15.92 6.86 0.20
C PRO A 199 -14.59 6.12 0.33
N THR A 200 -14.51 5.23 1.33
CA THR A 200 -13.37 4.33 1.56
C THR A 200 -13.22 3.31 0.42
N LEU A 201 -12.06 2.66 0.36
CA LEU A 201 -11.66 1.70 -0.69
C LEU A 201 -12.69 0.60 -0.99
N PHE A 202 -13.56 0.23 -0.04
CA PHE A 202 -14.57 -0.81 -0.19
C PHE A 202 -15.93 -0.31 -0.72
N SER A 203 -16.31 0.95 -0.46
CA SER A 203 -17.63 1.50 -0.85
C SER A 203 -17.80 1.58 -2.37
N ILE A 204 -16.69 1.65 -3.11
CA ILE A 204 -16.68 1.95 -4.56
C ILE A 204 -17.10 0.76 -5.43
N LEU A 205 -17.06 -0.47 -4.93
CA LEU A 205 -17.66 -1.60 -5.67
C LEU A 205 -19.19 -1.52 -5.73
N PHE A 206 -19.80 -0.66 -4.88
CA PHE A 206 -21.23 -0.36 -4.85
C PHE A 206 -21.49 1.15 -4.71
N ALA A 207 -20.58 2.00 -5.20
CA ALA A 207 -20.68 3.45 -4.99
C ALA A 207 -22.01 3.96 -5.55
N SER A 208 -22.76 4.64 -4.68
CA SER A 208 -24.00 5.29 -5.11
C SER A 208 -23.67 6.39 -6.13
N SER A 209 -24.61 6.69 -7.03
CA SER A 209 -24.47 7.81 -7.98
C SER A 209 -24.12 9.15 -7.30
N GLN A 210 -24.45 9.28 -6.02
CA GLN A 210 -24.19 10.43 -5.17
C GLN A 210 -22.72 10.55 -4.76
N GLU A 211 -22.02 9.44 -4.50
CA GLU A 211 -20.58 9.42 -4.19
C GLU A 211 -19.73 9.76 -5.41
N VAL A 212 -20.12 9.27 -6.59
CA VAL A 212 -19.47 9.60 -7.86
C VAL A 212 -19.68 11.08 -8.20
N ALA A 213 -20.86 11.65 -7.90
CA ALA A 213 -21.13 13.08 -8.08
C ALA A 213 -20.29 13.94 -7.13
N ALA A 214 -20.18 13.57 -5.85
CA ALA A 214 -19.34 14.26 -4.88
C ALA A 214 -17.85 14.19 -5.26
N GLN A 215 -17.39 13.04 -5.76
CA GLN A 215 -16.03 12.88 -6.29
C GLN A 215 -15.81 13.73 -7.55
N ASN A 216 -16.76 13.78 -8.49
CA ASN A 216 -16.68 14.65 -9.66
C ASN A 216 -16.65 16.14 -9.30
N GLN A 217 -17.29 16.53 -8.20
CA GLN A 217 -17.26 17.89 -7.68
C GLN A 217 -15.93 18.18 -6.96
N ALA A 218 -15.36 17.18 -6.27
CA ALA A 218 -14.06 17.22 -5.62
C ALA A 218 -12.88 17.46 -6.59
N LEU A 219 -12.99 16.89 -7.80
CA LEU A 219 -11.92 16.94 -8.81
C LEU A 219 -11.80 18.29 -9.53
N GLY A 220 -12.70 19.25 -9.28
CA GLY A 220 -12.52 20.65 -9.69
C GLY A 220 -12.17 20.88 -11.15
N ASP A 221 -11.26 21.84 -11.36
CA ASP A 221 -10.75 22.28 -12.67
C ASP A 221 -9.57 21.45 -13.18
N HIS A 222 -9.28 20.30 -12.57
CA HIS A 222 -8.19 19.43 -12.99
C HIS A 222 -8.40 18.95 -14.43
N LYS A 223 -7.46 19.30 -15.32
CA LYS A 223 -7.43 18.86 -16.73
C LYS A 223 -6.42 17.75 -16.95
N MET A 224 -5.43 17.64 -16.06
CA MET A 224 -4.34 16.69 -16.12
C MET A 224 -4.12 16.05 -14.75
N ALA A 225 -3.47 14.91 -14.75
CA ALA A 225 -3.13 14.16 -13.55
C ALA A 225 -1.76 13.49 -13.70
N LEU A 226 -1.24 13.01 -12.58
CA LEU A 226 -0.04 12.20 -12.52
C LEU A 226 -0.44 10.73 -12.55
N ASN A 227 0.18 9.92 -13.40
CA ASN A 227 0.01 8.48 -13.40
C ASN A 227 1.36 7.82 -13.08
N ILE A 228 1.45 7.20 -11.91
CA ILE A 228 2.63 6.46 -11.49
C ILE A 228 2.53 5.04 -12.03
N VAL A 229 3.39 4.71 -12.99
CA VAL A 229 3.45 3.39 -13.57
C VAL A 229 4.57 2.60 -12.93
N SER A 230 4.22 1.47 -12.34
CA SER A 230 5.13 0.53 -11.72
C SER A 230 5.44 -0.62 -12.66
N MET A 231 6.60 -1.23 -12.45
CA MET A 231 7.04 -2.44 -13.13
C MET A 231 7.52 -3.46 -12.12
N TRP A 232 7.39 -4.74 -12.45
CA TRP A 232 7.98 -5.80 -11.64
C TRP A 232 9.50 -5.68 -11.63
N ASN A 233 10.06 -5.72 -10.42
CA ASN A 233 11.47 -5.87 -10.22
C ASN A 233 11.79 -7.36 -10.34
N THR A 234 12.34 -7.75 -11.49
CA THR A 234 12.72 -9.14 -11.80
C THR A 234 13.66 -9.72 -10.74
N ASP A 235 14.54 -8.89 -10.18
CA ASP A 235 15.51 -9.33 -9.17
C ASP A 235 14.82 -9.60 -7.83
N ALA A 236 13.84 -8.78 -7.45
CA ALA A 236 13.08 -9.02 -6.23
C ALA A 236 12.12 -10.20 -6.39
N ALA A 237 11.50 -10.33 -7.57
CA ALA A 237 10.61 -11.45 -7.90
C ALA A 237 11.37 -12.78 -7.88
N SER A 238 12.58 -12.83 -8.42
CA SER A 238 13.41 -14.04 -8.39
C SER A 238 13.79 -14.44 -6.95
N VAL A 239 14.09 -13.47 -6.08
CA VAL A 239 14.36 -13.73 -4.66
C VAL A 239 13.12 -14.27 -3.95
N VAL A 240 11.95 -13.66 -4.15
CA VAL A 240 10.70 -14.11 -3.50
C VAL A 240 10.33 -15.53 -3.93
N VAL A 241 10.60 -15.91 -5.19
CA VAL A 241 10.39 -17.29 -5.68
C VAL A 241 11.47 -18.24 -5.16
N ALA A 242 12.73 -17.80 -5.09
CA ALA A 242 13.86 -18.64 -4.70
C ALA A 242 13.88 -18.96 -3.19
N VAL A 243 13.45 -18.04 -2.33
CA VAL A 243 13.53 -18.20 -0.87
C VAL A 243 12.75 -19.40 -0.36
N PRO A 244 11.45 -19.62 -0.69
CA PRO A 244 10.72 -20.81 -0.26
C PRO A 244 11.34 -22.10 -0.79
N LEU A 245 11.89 -22.07 -2.00
CA LEU A 245 12.50 -23.23 -2.65
C LEU A 245 13.81 -23.62 -1.95
N LEU A 246 14.67 -22.65 -1.66
CA LEU A 246 15.91 -22.87 -0.91
C LEU A 246 15.64 -23.29 0.54
N ALA A 247 14.67 -22.65 1.21
CA ALA A 247 14.26 -22.99 2.57
C ALA A 247 13.74 -24.43 2.64
N SER A 248 12.90 -24.82 1.69
CA SER A 248 12.38 -26.18 1.55
C SER A 248 13.49 -27.23 1.41
N LEU A 249 14.49 -26.97 0.56
CA LEU A 249 15.63 -27.86 0.38
C LEU A 249 16.44 -28.00 1.67
N VAL A 250 16.71 -26.88 2.36
CA VAL A 250 17.43 -26.90 3.65
C VAL A 250 16.65 -27.70 4.69
N VAL A 251 15.34 -27.48 4.81
CA VAL A 251 14.48 -28.21 5.76
C VAL A 251 14.48 -29.71 5.46
N GLY A 252 14.34 -30.11 4.19
CA GLY A 252 14.37 -31.52 3.80
C GLY A 252 15.69 -32.21 4.14
N VAL A 253 16.82 -31.56 3.85
CA VAL A 253 18.17 -32.11 4.15
C VAL A 253 18.42 -32.16 5.66
N VAL A 254 18.14 -31.08 6.38
CA VAL A 254 18.36 -31.00 7.83
C VAL A 254 17.48 -32.03 8.55
N TRP A 255 16.22 -32.17 8.16
CA TRP A 255 15.33 -33.18 8.72
C TRP A 255 15.87 -34.59 8.54
N ALA A 256 16.31 -34.94 7.33
CA ALA A 256 16.84 -36.26 7.04
C ALA A 256 18.07 -36.58 7.91
N VAL A 257 18.99 -35.63 8.04
CA VAL A 257 20.19 -35.78 8.88
C VAL A 257 19.83 -35.93 10.35
N VAL A 258 18.95 -35.08 10.88
CA VAL A 258 18.54 -35.11 12.29
C VAL A 258 17.80 -36.41 12.61
N ALA A 259 16.90 -36.86 11.74
CA ALA A 259 16.10 -38.06 11.97
C ALA A 259 16.94 -39.35 11.99
N VAL A 260 17.91 -39.47 11.07
CA VAL A 260 18.82 -40.62 11.07
C VAL A 260 19.79 -40.55 12.24
N ALA A 261 20.41 -39.39 12.49
CA ALA A 261 21.48 -39.28 13.48
C ALA A 261 21.00 -39.27 14.94
N VAL A 262 19.83 -38.68 15.20
CA VAL A 262 19.31 -38.48 16.58
C VAL A 262 18.27 -39.53 16.93
N TYR A 263 17.39 -39.87 15.98
CA TYR A 263 16.24 -40.74 16.25
C TYR A 263 16.41 -42.18 15.73
N ASN A 264 17.56 -42.51 15.10
CA ASN A 264 17.80 -43.80 14.45
C ASN A 264 16.67 -44.20 13.48
N ALA A 265 16.05 -43.22 12.83
CA ALA A 265 14.98 -43.48 11.86
C ALA A 265 15.53 -44.21 10.64
N ASP A 266 14.67 -45.05 10.02
CA ASP A 266 14.98 -45.63 8.71
C ASP A 266 15.21 -44.52 7.68
N VAL A 267 16.25 -44.68 6.86
CA VAL A 267 16.69 -43.65 5.90
C VAL A 267 15.59 -43.35 4.87
N ASN A 268 14.86 -44.37 4.39
CA ASN A 268 13.82 -44.15 3.39
C ASN A 268 12.61 -43.42 4.00
N VAL A 269 12.20 -43.82 5.21
CA VAL A 269 11.11 -43.15 5.94
C VAL A 269 11.48 -41.70 6.24
N SER A 270 12.70 -41.47 6.72
CA SER A 270 13.22 -40.14 7.06
C SER A 270 13.25 -39.20 5.86
N VAL A 271 13.78 -39.67 4.72
CA VAL A 271 13.83 -38.90 3.47
C VAL A 271 12.42 -38.58 2.97
N GLN A 272 11.49 -39.54 3.02
CA GLN A 272 10.10 -39.32 2.61
C GLN A 272 9.43 -38.24 3.44
N THR A 273 9.53 -38.31 4.78
CA THR A 273 9.00 -37.28 5.68
C THR A 273 9.65 -35.91 5.43
N GLY A 274 10.97 -35.88 5.22
CA GLY A 274 11.69 -34.65 4.91
C GLY A 274 11.19 -33.98 3.63
N PHE A 275 10.95 -34.76 2.57
CA PHE A 275 10.35 -34.27 1.34
C PHE A 275 8.90 -33.79 1.53
N THR A 276 8.12 -34.45 2.38
CA THR A 276 6.75 -34.00 2.71
C THR A 276 6.77 -32.65 3.43
N ILE A 277 7.61 -32.47 4.45
CA ILE A 277 7.73 -31.17 5.16
C ILE A 277 8.23 -30.09 4.19
N ALA A 278 9.23 -30.43 3.37
CA ALA A 278 9.77 -29.54 2.35
C ALA A 278 8.70 -29.09 1.34
N SER A 279 7.81 -29.99 0.89
CA SER A 279 6.75 -29.63 -0.05
C SER A 279 5.75 -28.66 0.57
N TYR A 280 5.39 -28.82 1.85
CA TYR A 280 4.55 -27.86 2.57
C TYR A 280 5.16 -26.45 2.59
N VAL A 281 6.47 -26.32 2.81
CA VAL A 281 7.16 -25.01 2.79
C VAL A 281 7.02 -24.34 1.42
N ILE A 282 7.17 -25.09 0.32
CA ILE A 282 7.00 -24.57 -1.04
C ILE A 282 5.54 -24.17 -1.27
N THR A 283 4.59 -25.02 -0.91
CA THR A 283 3.16 -24.78 -1.11
C THR A 283 2.69 -23.56 -0.33
N THR A 284 3.08 -23.42 0.94
CA THR A 284 2.79 -22.22 1.74
C THR A 284 3.43 -20.98 1.11
N GLY A 285 4.68 -21.07 0.64
CA GLY A 285 5.33 -19.98 -0.10
C GLY A 285 4.60 -19.59 -1.38
N ALA A 286 4.12 -20.58 -2.15
CA ALA A 286 3.37 -20.36 -3.38
C ALA A 286 1.99 -19.74 -3.10
N ILE A 287 1.30 -20.17 -2.04
CA ILE A 287 0.03 -19.59 -1.60
C ILE A 287 0.23 -18.13 -1.15
N LEU A 288 1.30 -17.84 -0.40
CA LEU A 288 1.65 -16.46 -0.02
C LEU A 288 1.91 -15.55 -1.23
N ILE A 289 2.37 -16.12 -2.34
CA ILE A 289 2.57 -15.39 -3.61
C ILE A 289 1.26 -15.27 -4.39
N ALA A 290 0.38 -16.28 -4.34
CA ALA A 290 -0.84 -16.37 -5.14
C ALA A 290 -2.04 -15.64 -4.52
N ASP A 291 -2.18 -15.64 -3.19
CA ASP A 291 -3.31 -15.01 -2.51
C ASP A 291 -3.02 -13.52 -2.26
N GLU A 292 -3.29 -12.73 -3.30
CA GLU A 292 -3.19 -11.27 -3.31
C GLU A 292 -4.33 -10.60 -2.51
N ARG A 293 -5.38 -11.32 -2.06
CA ARG A 293 -6.64 -10.68 -1.66
C ARG A 293 -7.34 -11.14 -0.38
N ASN A 294 -7.07 -12.31 0.22
CA ASN A 294 -7.82 -12.74 1.41
C ASN A 294 -6.93 -13.25 2.56
N TYR A 295 -6.80 -12.44 3.61
CA TYR A 295 -6.03 -12.77 4.81
C TYR A 295 -6.68 -13.80 5.74
N ALA A 296 -8.00 -14.00 5.65
CA ALA A 296 -8.72 -14.88 6.57
C ALA A 296 -8.43 -16.37 6.34
N ASP A 297 -8.07 -16.77 5.12
CA ASP A 297 -7.79 -18.18 4.80
C ASP A 297 -6.33 -18.57 5.12
N LEU A 298 -5.44 -17.59 5.30
CA LEU A 298 -4.01 -17.79 5.56
C LEU A 298 -3.71 -18.30 6.98
N GLU A 299 -4.49 -17.87 7.99
CA GLU A 299 -4.39 -18.42 9.34
C GLU A 299 -4.82 -19.88 9.36
N LEU A 300 -5.90 -20.22 8.64
CA LEU A 300 -6.41 -21.59 8.54
C LEU A 300 -5.39 -22.51 7.85
N ILE A 301 -4.78 -22.08 6.73
CA ILE A 301 -3.79 -22.88 6.00
C ILE A 301 -2.50 -23.06 6.81
N THR A 302 -2.05 -22.03 7.53
CA THR A 302 -0.84 -22.12 8.36
C THR A 302 -1.08 -23.01 9.58
N ILE A 303 -2.24 -22.91 10.23
CA ILE A 303 -2.64 -23.78 11.35
C ILE A 303 -2.80 -25.22 10.89
N VAL A 304 -3.41 -25.46 9.71
CA VAL A 304 -3.55 -26.80 9.13
C VAL A 304 -2.20 -27.41 8.77
N SER A 305 -1.27 -26.64 8.18
CA SER A 305 0.07 -27.12 7.88
C SER A 305 0.89 -27.42 9.14
N ILE A 306 0.79 -26.58 10.17
CA ILE A 306 1.45 -26.80 11.47
C ILE A 306 0.84 -28.01 12.20
N ALA A 307 -0.49 -28.17 12.14
CA ALA A 307 -1.19 -29.31 12.73
C ALA A 307 -0.83 -30.63 12.02
N ALA A 308 -0.76 -30.63 10.69
CA ALA A 308 -0.33 -31.80 9.92
C ALA A 308 1.12 -32.20 10.22
N VAL A 309 2.03 -31.22 10.38
CA VAL A 309 3.41 -31.47 10.80
C VAL A 309 3.44 -31.97 12.25
N ALA A 310 2.71 -31.38 13.18
CA ALA A 310 2.63 -31.82 14.58
C ALA A 310 2.07 -33.24 14.72
N GLU A 311 1.09 -33.62 13.89
CA GLU A 311 0.48 -34.95 13.89
C GLU A 311 1.45 -35.99 13.30
N SER A 312 2.23 -35.65 12.27
CA SER A 312 3.31 -36.49 11.73
C SER A 312 4.49 -36.70 12.69
N LEU A 313 4.60 -35.87 13.74
CA LEU A 313 5.63 -35.94 14.78
C LEU A 313 5.17 -36.76 16.00
N SER A 314 3.92 -37.24 16.03
CA SER A 314 3.40 -38.03 17.14
C SER A 314 4.01 -39.45 17.16
N PRO A 315 4.63 -39.89 18.27
CA PRO A 315 5.33 -41.18 18.37
C PRO A 315 4.40 -42.42 18.46
N SER A 316 3.09 -42.26 18.27
CA SER A 316 2.11 -43.35 18.37
C SER A 316 1.70 -43.87 16.98
N PRO A 317 2.04 -45.12 16.62
CA PRO A 317 1.90 -45.66 15.26
C PRO A 317 0.46 -46.09 14.89
N HIS A 318 -0.58 -45.57 15.56
CA HIS A 318 -1.95 -46.11 15.46
C HIS A 318 -3.02 -45.18 14.89
N TYR A 319 -2.69 -43.98 14.40
CA TYR A 319 -3.67 -43.13 13.73
C TYR A 319 -3.14 -42.60 12.40
N PHE A 320 -3.16 -43.45 11.38
CA PHE A 320 -3.29 -42.97 10.00
C PHE A 320 -4.78 -42.68 9.77
N PHE A 321 -5.20 -41.43 9.99
CA PHE A 321 -6.51 -40.97 9.51
C PHE A 321 -6.31 -40.16 8.23
N LEU A 322 -6.86 -40.69 7.14
CA LEU A 322 -7.10 -39.94 5.90
C LEU A 322 -7.96 -38.72 6.23
N TRP A 323 -7.36 -37.54 6.32
CA TRP A 323 -8.13 -36.31 6.30
C TRP A 323 -8.54 -36.02 4.86
N ASN A 324 -9.76 -36.44 4.54
CA ASN A 324 -10.39 -36.21 3.25
C ASN A 324 -10.69 -34.70 3.13
N ILE A 325 -10.06 -34.05 2.14
CA ILE A 325 -10.17 -32.61 1.83
C ILE A 325 -11.62 -32.17 1.51
N GLU A 326 -12.56 -33.10 1.37
CA GLU A 326 -13.97 -32.81 1.13
C GLU A 326 -14.74 -32.23 2.33
N SER A 327 -14.20 -32.29 3.57
CA SER A 327 -14.97 -31.87 4.76
C SER A 327 -14.78 -30.42 5.21
N SER A 328 -13.77 -29.69 4.70
CA SER A 328 -13.58 -28.26 4.99
C SER A 328 -14.22 -27.33 3.95
N ILE A 329 -14.82 -27.91 2.89
CA ILE A 329 -15.59 -27.17 1.88
C ILE A 329 -17.08 -27.51 2.01
N GLY A 330 -17.73 -27.00 3.06
CA GLY A 330 -19.20 -26.90 3.16
C GLY A 330 -19.69 -26.45 4.55
N PRO A 331 -20.69 -25.55 4.70
CA PRO A 331 -21.69 -25.12 3.72
C PRO A 331 -21.69 -23.60 3.46
N ALA A 332 -20.61 -23.03 2.92
CA ALA A 332 -20.68 -21.67 2.35
C ALA A 332 -20.97 -21.69 0.83
N ALA A 333 -20.73 -22.81 0.16
CA ALA A 333 -20.95 -22.97 -1.29
C ALA A 333 -22.32 -23.57 -1.66
N ALA A 334 -23.04 -24.19 -0.72
CA ALA A 334 -24.34 -24.84 -0.97
C ALA A 334 -25.55 -23.88 -0.93
N LEU A 335 -25.37 -22.61 -0.54
CA LEU A 335 -26.44 -21.60 -0.52
C LEU A 335 -26.50 -20.70 -1.77
N ARG A 336 -25.65 -20.93 -2.78
CA ARG A 336 -25.61 -20.08 -3.99
C ARG A 336 -26.23 -20.68 -5.25
N ASN A 337 -26.43 -21.99 -5.32
CA ASN A 337 -26.95 -22.68 -6.49
C ASN A 337 -28.01 -23.72 -6.09
N GLY A 338 -29.26 -23.30 -5.90
CA GLY A 338 -30.32 -24.28 -5.65
C GLY A 338 -31.64 -23.73 -5.16
N MET A 339 -32.30 -22.82 -5.89
CA MET A 339 -33.76 -22.71 -5.81
C MET A 339 -34.36 -22.01 -7.03
N VAL A 340 -34.54 -22.76 -8.13
CA VAL A 340 -35.54 -22.51 -9.18
C VAL A 340 -36.04 -23.88 -9.68
N LEU A 341 -37.12 -24.41 -9.08
CA LEU A 341 -38.38 -24.86 -9.72
C LEU A 341 -39.16 -25.96 -8.96
N ALA A 342 -40.47 -25.72 -8.91
CA ALA A 342 -41.63 -26.62 -8.86
C ALA A 342 -42.04 -27.27 -7.51
N ASN A 343 -43.03 -26.65 -6.84
CA ASN A 343 -44.45 -26.96 -7.02
C ASN A 343 -45.30 -25.69 -6.90
#